data_AF-A0A2K5CJ89-F1
#
_entry.id   AF-A0A2K5CJ89-F1
#
_cell.length_a   1.000
_cell.length_b   1.000
_cell.length_c   1.000
_cell.angle_alpha   90.00
_cell.angle_beta   90.00
_cell.angle_gamma   90.00
#
_symmetry.space_group_name_H-M   'P 1'
#
loop_
_entity.id
_entity.type
_entity.pdbx_description
1 polymer ?
#
loop_
_entity_poly.entity_id
_entity_poly.type
_entity_poly.pdbx_seq_one_letter_code
_entity_poly.pdbx_strand_id
1 'polypeptide(L)'
;MELWQAALGTLNPNPTDSCPLYLNYATVAALPCRVSRHNSPSAAHFITRLVRTCLPPGVHRCIVMVCEQPEVFASACALARAFPLFTHRSGASRRSEKKTVTVEFFLVGQDNGPVEVSTLQCLANATEGVRLAARIVDTPCNEMNTDTFLEEISKIGEELGIVPTIIRDEELKTRGFGGIYGVGKAALHPPALAVLSHTPDGATQTIAWVGKGIVYDTGGLSIKGKTTMPGMKRDCGGAAAVLGAFRAAIKQGFKDNLHAVFCLAENSVGPNATRPDDIHLLYSGKTVEINNTDAEGRLVLADGVSYACKDLGADIILDMATLTGAQGIATGKYHAAVLTNSAEWEAACVKAGRKCGDLVHPLVYCPELHFSEFTSAVADMKNSVADRDNSPSSCAGLFIASHIGFDWPGVWVHLDIAAPVHAGERATGFGVALLLALFGRASEDPLLNLVSPLGCEVDVEEGDMGRDSKRRRLV
;
A
#
# COMPACT_ATOMS: atom_id res chain seq x y z
N MET A 1 0.75 -23.78 -36.16
CA MET A 1 1.86 -22.81 -36.16
C MET A 1 1.53 -21.58 -37.00
N GLU A 2 1.00 -21.71 -38.22
CA GLU A 2 0.58 -20.56 -39.06
C GLU A 2 -0.46 -19.64 -38.42
N LEU A 3 -1.51 -20.20 -37.80
CA LEU A 3 -2.54 -19.41 -37.09
C LEU A 3 -1.96 -18.58 -35.94
N TRP A 4 -1.03 -19.15 -35.18
CA TRP A 4 -0.34 -18.47 -34.10
C TRP A 4 0.53 -17.33 -34.63
N GLN A 5 1.28 -17.55 -35.70
CA GLN A 5 2.08 -16.51 -36.34
C GLN A 5 1.21 -15.39 -36.94
N ALA A 6 0.06 -15.73 -37.52
CA ALA A 6 -0.90 -14.75 -38.01
C ALA A 6 -1.49 -13.90 -36.87
N ALA A 7 -1.90 -14.53 -35.76
CA ALA A 7 -2.39 -13.84 -34.58
C ALA A 7 -1.33 -12.96 -33.92
N LEU A 8 -0.08 -13.41 -33.87
CA LEU A 8 1.03 -12.55 -33.45
C LEU A 8 1.17 -11.38 -34.43
N GLY A 9 1.11 -11.62 -35.74
CA GLY A 9 1.24 -10.58 -36.77
C GLY A 9 0.28 -9.41 -36.63
N THR A 10 -0.90 -9.62 -36.04
CA THR A 10 -1.89 -8.56 -35.80
C THR A 10 -1.64 -7.74 -34.54
N LEU A 11 -0.88 -8.26 -33.57
CA LEU A 11 -0.61 -7.56 -32.31
C LEU A 11 0.38 -6.42 -32.49
N ASN A 12 -0.04 -5.20 -32.13
CA ASN A 12 0.84 -4.05 -31.97
C ASN A 12 1.07 -3.76 -30.48
N PRO A 13 2.29 -3.98 -29.93
CA PRO A 13 2.58 -3.83 -28.49
C PRO A 13 2.68 -2.35 -28.05
N ASN A 14 1.78 -1.47 -28.51
CA ASN A 14 1.73 -0.08 -28.11
C ASN A 14 0.30 0.52 -28.24
N PRO A 15 -0.43 0.84 -27.15
CA PRO A 15 -0.06 0.64 -25.75
C PRO A 15 -0.32 -0.80 -25.25
N THR A 16 -1.41 -1.44 -25.68
CA THR A 16 -1.76 -2.85 -25.43
C THR A 16 -2.68 -3.33 -26.54
N ASP A 17 -2.51 -4.56 -27.00
CA ASP A 17 -3.33 -5.15 -28.06
C ASP A 17 -3.68 -6.59 -27.73
N SER A 18 -4.78 -7.11 -28.27
CA SER A 18 -5.23 -8.48 -28.00
C SER A 18 -5.89 -9.12 -29.22
N CYS A 19 -5.60 -10.40 -29.45
CA CYS A 19 -6.15 -11.18 -30.54
C CYS A 19 -6.88 -12.42 -29.99
N PRO A 20 -8.20 -12.58 -30.24
CA PRO A 20 -8.92 -13.79 -29.87
C PRO A 20 -8.51 -14.97 -30.77
N LEU A 21 -8.20 -16.11 -30.17
CA LEU A 21 -7.66 -17.29 -30.87
C LEU A 21 -8.70 -18.38 -31.14
N TYR A 22 -9.81 -18.40 -30.40
CA TYR A 22 -10.88 -19.40 -30.57
C TYR A 22 -12.20 -18.93 -29.97
N LEU A 23 -13.11 -18.36 -30.78
CA LEU A 23 -14.47 -17.97 -30.37
C LEU A 23 -14.53 -17.23 -28.99
N ASN A 24 -13.51 -16.43 -28.68
CA ASN A 24 -13.27 -15.76 -27.39
C ASN A 24 -13.04 -16.66 -26.16
N TYR A 25 -12.85 -17.97 -26.30
CA TYR A 25 -12.43 -18.87 -25.22
C TYR A 25 -10.92 -18.80 -24.92
N ALA A 26 -10.14 -18.30 -25.88
CA ALA A 26 -8.71 -18.03 -25.71
C ALA A 26 -8.40 -16.69 -26.37
N THR A 27 -7.55 -15.90 -25.71
CA THR A 27 -7.08 -14.60 -26.17
C THR A 27 -5.60 -14.54 -25.90
N VAL A 28 -4.83 -14.03 -26.85
CA VAL A 28 -3.44 -13.63 -26.63
C VAL A 28 -3.40 -12.10 -26.58
N ALA A 29 -2.73 -11.55 -25.59
CA ALA A 29 -2.52 -10.11 -25.46
C ALA A 29 -1.03 -9.77 -25.46
N ALA A 30 -0.68 -8.63 -26.06
CA ALA A 30 0.67 -8.10 -26.06
C ALA A 30 0.81 -6.96 -25.05
N LEU A 31 1.83 -7.04 -24.20
CA LEU A 31 2.22 -5.95 -23.30
C LEU A 31 3.06 -4.90 -24.03
N PRO A 32 3.07 -3.65 -23.53
CA PRO A 32 3.89 -2.61 -24.11
C PRO A 32 5.37 -2.98 -24.15
N CYS A 33 6.00 -2.77 -25.30
CA CYS A 33 7.43 -3.03 -25.52
C CYS A 33 8.33 -1.93 -24.95
N ARG A 34 7.82 -0.69 -24.83
CA ARG A 34 8.53 0.47 -24.28
C ARG A 34 7.83 0.96 -23.03
N VAL A 35 8.60 1.19 -21.97
CA VAL A 35 8.14 1.81 -20.73
C VAL A 35 9.06 2.98 -20.40
N SER A 36 8.52 4.04 -19.81
CA SER A 36 9.31 5.20 -19.37
C SER A 36 10.13 4.86 -18.13
N ARG A 37 11.16 5.67 -17.84
CA ARG A 37 12.10 5.46 -16.72
C ARG A 37 11.45 5.39 -15.33
N HIS A 38 10.26 5.99 -15.15
CA HIS A 38 9.51 5.96 -13.89
C HIS A 38 8.45 4.86 -13.83
N ASN A 39 8.35 4.03 -14.87
CA ASN A 39 7.41 2.91 -14.91
C ASN A 39 8.15 1.59 -14.63
N SER A 40 7.39 0.56 -14.26
CA SER A 40 7.94 -0.79 -14.06
C SER A 40 8.30 -1.42 -15.41
N PRO A 41 9.50 -2.02 -15.53
CA PRO A 41 9.85 -2.85 -16.68
C PRO A 41 8.78 -3.87 -17.02
N SER A 42 8.17 -4.51 -16.02
CA SER A 42 7.12 -5.53 -16.15
C SER A 42 5.83 -5.06 -16.82
N ALA A 43 5.61 -3.75 -16.94
CA ALA A 43 4.33 -3.19 -17.40
C ALA A 43 3.11 -3.68 -16.59
N ALA A 44 3.29 -4.00 -15.30
CA ALA A 44 2.31 -4.58 -14.39
C ALA A 44 0.89 -3.99 -14.49
N HIS A 45 0.73 -2.67 -14.57
CA HIS A 45 -0.60 -2.03 -14.67
C HIS A 45 -1.38 -2.46 -15.92
N PHE A 46 -0.70 -2.72 -17.03
CA PHE A 46 -1.32 -3.19 -18.27
C PHE A 46 -1.77 -4.65 -18.17
N ILE A 47 -1.06 -5.49 -17.41
CA ILE A 47 -1.45 -6.88 -17.14
C ILE A 47 -2.83 -6.92 -16.49
N THR A 48 -3.03 -6.16 -15.40
CA THR A 48 -4.32 -6.08 -14.70
C THR A 48 -5.44 -5.64 -15.63
N ARG A 49 -5.18 -4.64 -16.49
CA ARG A 49 -6.15 -4.12 -17.45
C ARG A 49 -6.52 -5.17 -18.50
N LEU A 50 -5.52 -5.79 -19.12
CA LEU A 50 -5.70 -6.83 -20.13
C LEU A 50 -6.49 -8.00 -19.57
N VAL A 51 -6.12 -8.51 -18.39
CA VAL A 51 -6.86 -9.63 -17.78
C VAL A 51 -8.29 -9.25 -17.45
N ARG A 52 -8.58 -8.03 -16.98
CA ARG A 52 -9.97 -7.60 -16.75
C ARG A 52 -10.79 -7.49 -18.06
N THR A 53 -10.15 -7.19 -19.19
CA THR A 53 -10.83 -6.99 -20.48
C THR A 53 -10.95 -8.26 -21.31
N CYS A 54 -9.90 -9.08 -21.33
CA CYS A 54 -9.74 -10.20 -22.27
C CYS A 54 -10.14 -11.56 -21.68
N LEU A 55 -10.30 -11.66 -20.36
CA LEU A 55 -10.49 -12.95 -19.70
C LEU A 55 -11.90 -13.51 -19.92
N PRO A 56 -12.04 -14.71 -20.48
CA PRO A 56 -13.34 -15.29 -20.80
C PRO A 56 -14.22 -15.56 -19.56
N PRO A 57 -15.56 -15.65 -19.75
CA PRO A 57 -16.45 -16.15 -18.73
C PRO A 57 -16.14 -17.64 -18.44
N GLY A 58 -16.28 -18.05 -17.18
CA GLY A 58 -16.00 -19.44 -16.78
C GLY A 58 -15.59 -19.55 -15.31
N VAL A 59 -15.68 -20.77 -14.78
CA VAL A 59 -15.30 -21.14 -13.40
C VAL A 59 -13.81 -21.45 -13.31
N HIS A 60 -13.29 -22.21 -14.28
CA HIS A 60 -11.88 -22.54 -14.42
C HIS A 60 -11.26 -21.65 -15.48
N ARG A 61 -10.16 -20.98 -15.12
CA ARG A 61 -9.45 -20.04 -16.00
C ARG A 61 -7.97 -20.34 -15.92
N CYS A 62 -7.31 -20.37 -17.07
CA CYS A 62 -5.86 -20.48 -17.16
C CYS A 62 -5.30 -19.20 -17.77
N ILE A 63 -4.24 -18.67 -17.17
CA ILE A 63 -3.48 -17.53 -17.67
C ILE A 63 -2.04 -17.98 -17.82
N VAL A 64 -1.46 -17.81 -19.01
CA VAL A 64 -0.06 -18.12 -19.30
C VAL A 64 0.70 -16.81 -19.43
N MET A 65 1.46 -16.46 -18.40
CA MET A 65 2.27 -15.25 -18.38
C MET A 65 3.67 -15.53 -18.94
N VAL A 66 3.99 -14.94 -20.09
CA VAL A 66 5.32 -15.04 -20.71
C VAL A 66 6.18 -13.85 -20.28
N CYS A 67 7.19 -14.08 -19.43
CA CYS A 67 8.02 -13.02 -18.90
C CYS A 67 9.44 -13.48 -18.51
N GLU A 68 10.33 -12.54 -18.25
CA GLU A 68 11.65 -12.82 -17.69
C GLU A 68 11.55 -12.99 -16.17
N GLN A 69 12.47 -13.75 -15.54
CA GLN A 69 12.44 -14.07 -14.11
C GLN A 69 12.29 -12.83 -13.19
N PRO A 70 12.96 -11.68 -13.44
CA PRO A 70 12.80 -10.49 -12.59
C PRO A 70 11.38 -9.87 -12.62
N GLU A 71 10.57 -10.20 -13.62
CA GLU A 71 9.23 -9.63 -13.82
C GLU A 71 8.13 -10.49 -13.18
N VAL A 72 8.45 -11.70 -12.74
CA VAL A 72 7.48 -12.69 -12.22
C VAL A 72 6.71 -12.14 -11.02
N PHE A 73 7.41 -11.54 -10.05
CA PHE A 73 6.79 -11.00 -8.84
C PHE A 73 5.76 -9.90 -9.15
N ALA A 74 6.17 -8.89 -9.92
CA ALA A 74 5.28 -7.80 -10.33
C ALA A 74 4.08 -8.31 -11.15
N SER A 75 4.33 -9.28 -12.03
CA SER A 75 3.29 -9.87 -12.87
C SER A 75 2.27 -10.66 -12.05
N ALA A 76 2.72 -11.47 -11.09
CA ALA A 76 1.84 -12.20 -10.17
C ALA A 76 0.95 -11.25 -9.36
N CYS A 77 1.55 -10.21 -8.77
CA CYS A 77 0.82 -9.19 -8.04
C CYS A 77 -0.22 -8.51 -8.95
N ALA A 78 0.15 -8.11 -10.17
CA ALA A 78 -0.79 -7.52 -11.13
C ALA A 78 -1.97 -8.45 -11.48
N LEU A 79 -1.70 -9.72 -11.74
CA LEU A 79 -2.73 -10.72 -11.99
C LEU A 79 -3.71 -10.84 -10.82
N ALA A 80 -3.21 -10.84 -9.58
CA ALA A 80 -4.05 -10.89 -8.38
C ALA A 80 -5.05 -9.72 -8.28
N ARG A 81 -4.63 -8.51 -8.67
CA ARG A 81 -5.46 -7.29 -8.69
C ARG A 81 -6.62 -7.40 -9.67
N ALA A 82 -6.54 -8.28 -10.68
CA ALA A 82 -7.63 -8.51 -11.61
C ALA A 82 -8.82 -9.29 -11.00
N PHE A 83 -8.65 -9.88 -9.81
CA PHE A 83 -9.62 -10.78 -9.16
C PHE A 83 -10.09 -10.27 -7.79
N PRO A 84 -10.94 -9.22 -7.75
CA PRO A 84 -11.45 -8.66 -6.49
C PRO A 84 -12.30 -9.68 -5.73
N LEU A 85 -12.19 -9.67 -4.40
CA LEU A 85 -12.92 -10.56 -3.50
C LEU A 85 -14.29 -10.03 -3.10
N PHE A 86 -14.39 -8.71 -2.84
CA PHE A 86 -15.61 -8.11 -2.30
C PHE A 86 -16.71 -7.90 -3.37
N THR A 87 -17.93 -8.38 -3.11
CA THR A 87 -19.11 -8.11 -3.93
C THR A 87 -20.42 -8.39 -3.19
N HIS A 88 -21.36 -7.45 -3.26
CA HIS A 88 -22.77 -7.63 -2.85
C HIS A 88 -23.75 -7.66 -4.04
N ARG A 89 -23.28 -7.88 -5.27
CA ARG A 89 -24.19 -8.00 -6.42
C ARG A 89 -25.09 -9.23 -6.23
N SER A 90 -26.40 -9.04 -6.22
CA SER A 90 -27.42 -10.10 -6.06
C SER A 90 -27.38 -11.18 -7.15
N GLY A 91 -26.87 -10.85 -8.34
CA GLY A 91 -26.59 -11.84 -9.39
C GLY A 91 -25.32 -12.68 -9.15
N ALA A 92 -24.42 -12.23 -8.28
CA ALA A 92 -23.22 -12.95 -7.87
C ALA A 92 -23.49 -13.92 -6.70
N SER A 93 -24.44 -13.59 -5.80
CA SER A 93 -24.87 -14.50 -4.71
C SER A 93 -25.64 -15.74 -5.19
N ARG A 94 -26.05 -15.78 -6.47
CA ARG A 94 -26.63 -16.98 -7.13
C ARG A 94 -25.61 -17.92 -7.76
N ARG A 95 -24.30 -17.62 -7.74
CA ARG A 95 -23.25 -18.56 -8.18
C ARG A 95 -22.35 -18.92 -7.00
N SER A 96 -22.70 -20.02 -6.34
CA SER A 96 -21.94 -20.70 -5.29
C SER A 96 -20.64 -21.37 -5.77
N GLU A 97 -20.31 -21.28 -7.05
CA GLU A 97 -19.13 -21.93 -7.62
C GLU A 97 -17.87 -21.10 -7.37
N LYS A 98 -16.94 -21.67 -6.60
CA LYS A 98 -15.59 -21.14 -6.42
C LYS A 98 -14.91 -21.04 -7.79
N LYS A 99 -14.56 -19.82 -8.20
CA LYS A 99 -13.76 -19.62 -9.41
C LYS A 99 -12.31 -19.95 -9.12
N THR A 100 -11.72 -20.81 -9.93
CA THR A 100 -10.31 -21.18 -9.87
C THR A 100 -9.58 -20.53 -11.03
N VAL A 101 -8.54 -19.77 -10.71
CA VAL A 101 -7.63 -19.18 -11.68
C VAL A 101 -6.27 -19.85 -11.51
N THR A 102 -5.85 -20.59 -12.53
CA THR A 102 -4.50 -21.13 -12.63
C THR A 102 -3.64 -20.14 -13.39
N VAL A 103 -2.49 -19.79 -12.82
CA VAL A 103 -1.49 -18.93 -13.47
C VAL A 103 -0.25 -19.78 -13.71
N GLU A 104 0.17 -19.84 -14.97
CA GLU A 104 1.41 -20.49 -15.39
C GLU A 104 2.41 -19.43 -15.83
N PHE A 105 3.62 -19.47 -15.29
CA PHE A 105 4.71 -18.60 -15.70
C PHE A 105 5.60 -19.35 -16.71
N PHE A 106 5.66 -18.84 -17.94
CA PHE A 106 6.57 -19.33 -18.95
C PHE A 106 7.79 -18.39 -19.03
N LEU A 107 8.90 -18.82 -18.41
CA LEU A 107 10.09 -18.00 -18.31
C LEU A 107 10.88 -17.98 -19.63
N VAL A 108 11.24 -16.78 -20.07
CA VAL A 108 12.09 -16.55 -21.25
C VAL A 108 13.35 -15.79 -20.85
N GLY A 109 14.42 -15.93 -21.63
CA GLY A 109 15.70 -15.27 -21.35
C GLY A 109 16.73 -16.21 -20.70
N GLN A 110 17.68 -15.62 -19.97
CA GLN A 110 18.58 -16.37 -19.10
C GLN A 110 17.79 -16.89 -17.87
N ASP A 111 18.21 -18.02 -17.32
CA ASP A 111 17.54 -18.66 -16.16
C ASP A 111 16.07 -19.06 -16.41
N ASN A 112 15.79 -19.64 -17.59
CA ASN A 112 14.49 -20.18 -17.99
C ASN A 112 14.16 -21.58 -17.40
N GLY A 113 14.74 -21.90 -16.25
CA GLY A 113 14.48 -23.14 -15.53
C GLY A 113 13.07 -23.19 -14.92
N PRO A 114 12.65 -24.36 -14.40
CA PRO A 114 11.37 -24.46 -13.69
C PRO A 114 11.36 -23.55 -12.46
N VAL A 115 10.23 -22.88 -12.23
CA VAL A 115 10.03 -22.06 -11.03
C VAL A 115 9.99 -22.98 -9.80
N GLU A 116 10.83 -22.69 -8.80
CA GLU A 116 10.86 -23.47 -7.56
C GLU A 116 9.55 -23.39 -6.77
N VAL A 117 9.24 -24.44 -6.02
CA VAL A 117 8.02 -24.50 -5.19
C VAL A 117 7.99 -23.38 -4.13
N SER A 118 9.14 -23.05 -3.56
CA SER A 118 9.34 -21.92 -2.64
C SER A 118 8.93 -20.59 -3.27
N THR A 119 9.33 -20.36 -4.52
CA THR A 119 8.96 -19.17 -5.30
C THR A 119 7.45 -19.12 -5.51
N LEU A 120 6.81 -20.25 -5.87
CA LEU A 120 5.35 -20.31 -6.03
C LEU A 120 4.61 -20.02 -4.71
N GLN A 121 5.13 -20.50 -3.58
CA GLN A 121 4.59 -20.19 -2.24
C GLN A 121 4.71 -18.70 -1.93
N CYS A 122 5.84 -18.06 -2.26
CA CYS A 122 6.01 -16.61 -2.14
C CYS A 122 4.95 -15.84 -2.94
N LEU A 123 4.79 -16.20 -4.21
CA LEU A 123 3.79 -15.58 -5.08
C LEU A 123 2.38 -15.76 -4.53
N ALA A 124 2.03 -16.95 -4.03
CA ALA A 124 0.74 -17.21 -3.40
C ALA A 124 0.52 -16.30 -2.17
N ASN A 125 1.48 -16.24 -1.25
CA ASN A 125 1.39 -15.41 -0.05
C ASN A 125 1.28 -13.92 -0.38
N ALA A 126 2.08 -13.43 -1.33
CA ALA A 126 2.03 -12.04 -1.79
C ALA A 126 0.70 -11.69 -2.47
N THR A 127 0.20 -12.56 -3.36
CA THR A 127 -1.07 -12.32 -4.07
C THR A 127 -2.29 -12.43 -3.16
N GLU A 128 -2.26 -13.30 -2.16
CA GLU A 128 -3.26 -13.33 -1.08
C GLU A 128 -3.24 -12.03 -0.28
N GLY A 129 -2.07 -11.52 0.09
CA GLY A 129 -1.92 -10.23 0.77
C GLY A 129 -2.49 -9.07 -0.04
N VAL A 130 -2.17 -9.00 -1.34
CA VAL A 130 -2.72 -7.98 -2.27
C VAL A 130 -4.25 -8.05 -2.31
N ARG A 131 -4.82 -9.25 -2.43
CA ARG A 131 -6.29 -9.44 -2.50
C ARG A 131 -6.97 -9.20 -1.16
N LEU A 132 -6.31 -9.50 -0.04
CA LEU A 132 -6.76 -9.18 1.31
C LEU A 132 -6.87 -7.67 1.49
N ALA A 133 -5.81 -6.93 1.19
CA ALA A 133 -5.80 -5.47 1.28
C ALA A 133 -6.90 -4.87 0.38
N ALA A 134 -7.00 -5.33 -0.87
CA ALA A 134 -8.04 -4.87 -1.79
C ALA A 134 -9.47 -5.18 -1.30
N ARG A 135 -9.68 -6.34 -0.66
CA ARG A 135 -10.99 -6.71 -0.09
C ARG A 135 -11.40 -5.76 1.02
N ILE A 136 -10.50 -5.49 1.97
CA ILE A 136 -10.76 -4.59 3.10
C ILE A 136 -11.15 -3.20 2.58
N VAL A 137 -10.36 -2.63 1.67
CA VAL A 137 -10.60 -1.32 1.05
C VAL A 137 -11.90 -1.26 0.22
N ASP A 138 -12.29 -2.36 -0.43
CA ASP A 138 -13.55 -2.42 -1.18
C ASP A 138 -14.78 -2.62 -0.28
N THR A 139 -14.62 -3.10 0.95
CA THR A 139 -15.73 -3.39 1.87
C THR A 139 -16.28 -2.06 2.41
N PRO A 140 -17.60 -1.81 2.38
CA PRO A 140 -18.18 -0.56 2.85
C PRO A 140 -18.11 -0.47 4.38
N CYS A 141 -18.06 0.75 4.91
CA CYS A 141 -17.82 1.00 6.34
C CYS A 141 -18.90 0.44 7.27
N ASN A 142 -20.13 0.23 6.78
CA ASN A 142 -21.19 -0.43 7.55
C ASN A 142 -20.90 -1.92 7.82
N GLU A 143 -19.93 -2.51 7.11
CA GLU A 143 -19.41 -3.87 7.32
C GLU A 143 -17.95 -3.87 7.77
N MET A 144 -17.15 -2.91 7.31
CA MET A 144 -15.75 -2.72 7.70
C MET A 144 -15.62 -1.47 8.56
N ASN A 145 -16.05 -1.56 9.81
CA ASN A 145 -15.82 -0.55 10.85
C ASN A 145 -14.56 -0.90 11.68
N THR A 146 -14.23 -0.12 12.71
CA THR A 146 -13.03 -0.37 13.53
C THR A 146 -13.06 -1.73 14.21
N ASP A 147 -14.22 -2.22 14.66
CA ASP A 147 -14.37 -3.52 15.31
C ASP A 147 -14.09 -4.66 14.34
N THR A 148 -14.70 -4.62 13.15
CA THR A 148 -14.46 -5.64 12.13
C THR A 148 -13.04 -5.58 11.57
N PHE A 149 -12.41 -4.41 11.52
CA PHE A 149 -10.99 -4.32 11.17
C PHE A 149 -10.12 -4.99 12.25
N LEU A 150 -10.41 -4.78 13.54
CA LEU A 150 -9.73 -5.50 14.62
C LEU A 150 -9.91 -7.02 14.50
N GLU A 151 -11.09 -7.50 14.09
CA GLU A 151 -11.29 -8.93 13.79
C GLU A 151 -10.42 -9.42 12.63
N GLU A 152 -10.21 -8.62 11.58
CA GLU A 152 -9.28 -8.96 10.49
C GLU A 152 -7.83 -9.04 11.00
N ILE A 153 -7.41 -8.13 11.87
CA ILE A 153 -6.09 -8.15 12.51
C ILE A 153 -5.95 -9.41 13.38
N SER A 154 -6.95 -9.75 14.18
CA SER A 154 -6.95 -10.95 15.02
C SER A 154 -6.92 -12.24 14.20
N LYS A 155 -7.65 -12.32 13.08
CA LYS A 155 -7.60 -13.48 12.17
C LYS A 155 -6.20 -13.70 11.61
N ILE A 156 -5.52 -12.63 11.21
CA ILE A 156 -4.12 -12.72 10.76
C ILE A 156 -3.18 -13.05 11.92
N GLY A 157 -3.41 -12.50 13.10
CA GLY A 157 -2.70 -12.88 14.32
C GLY A 157 -2.79 -14.38 14.59
N GLU A 158 -4.01 -14.95 14.61
CA GLU A 158 -4.27 -16.38 14.78
C GLU A 158 -3.57 -17.23 13.71
N GLU A 159 -3.63 -16.81 12.44
CA GLU A 159 -2.96 -17.48 11.33
C GLU A 159 -1.43 -17.55 11.51
N LEU A 160 -0.84 -16.52 12.12
CA LEU A 160 0.61 -16.40 12.34
C LEU A 160 1.06 -16.85 13.74
N GLY A 161 0.13 -17.18 14.63
CA GLY A 161 0.43 -17.45 16.05
C GLY A 161 0.84 -16.20 16.85
N ILE A 162 0.41 -15.00 16.44
CA ILE A 162 0.71 -13.71 17.07
C ILE A 162 -0.55 -13.16 17.74
N VAL A 163 -0.49 -12.85 19.04
CA VAL A 163 -1.59 -12.19 19.74
C VAL A 163 -1.48 -10.67 19.55
N PRO A 164 -2.50 -10.00 18.99
CA PRO A 164 -2.45 -8.55 18.83
C PRO A 164 -2.48 -7.82 20.19
N THR A 165 -1.66 -6.78 20.34
CA THR A 165 -1.85 -5.78 21.41
C THR A 165 -2.87 -4.76 20.94
N ILE A 166 -3.90 -4.48 21.75
CA ILE A 166 -4.98 -3.56 21.40
C ILE A 166 -5.15 -2.52 22.52
N ILE A 167 -5.10 -1.24 22.16
CA ILE A 167 -5.37 -0.08 23.01
C ILE A 167 -6.61 0.61 22.44
N ARG A 168 -7.73 0.63 23.16
CA ARG A 168 -9.03 1.02 22.57
C ARG A 168 -9.78 2.04 23.42
N ASP A 169 -10.50 2.93 22.75
CA ASP A 169 -11.45 3.88 23.34
C ASP A 169 -10.86 4.73 24.49
N GLU A 170 -11.45 4.71 25.70
CA GLU A 170 -10.97 5.49 26.85
C GLU A 170 -9.55 5.09 27.31
N GLU A 171 -9.05 3.89 26.96
CA GLU A 171 -7.66 3.53 27.22
C GLU A 171 -6.71 4.40 26.38
N LEU A 172 -7.04 4.69 25.12
CA LEU A 172 -6.26 5.59 24.27
C LEU A 172 -6.15 6.97 24.93
N LYS A 173 -7.27 7.53 25.37
CA LYS A 173 -7.32 8.81 26.06
C LYS A 173 -6.48 8.82 27.33
N THR A 174 -6.64 7.79 28.17
CA THR A 174 -5.94 7.67 29.46
C THR A 174 -4.42 7.54 29.25
N ARG A 175 -4.00 6.86 28.20
CA ARG A 175 -2.59 6.66 27.84
C ARG A 175 -1.99 7.80 26.99
N GLY A 176 -2.77 8.85 26.69
CA GLY A 176 -2.28 10.04 25.99
C GLY A 176 -2.28 9.96 24.46
N PHE A 177 -3.00 9.02 23.85
CA PHE A 177 -3.20 8.92 22.39
C PHE A 177 -4.27 9.90 21.91
N GLY A 178 -4.05 11.20 22.14
CA GLY A 178 -5.05 12.24 21.84
C GLY A 178 -5.29 12.47 20.36
N GLY A 179 -4.38 12.06 19.48
CA GLY A 179 -4.60 12.08 18.02
C GLY A 179 -5.64 11.04 17.62
N ILE A 180 -5.39 9.76 17.90
CA ILE A 180 -6.28 8.64 17.55
C ILE A 180 -7.62 8.76 18.27
N TYR A 181 -7.62 8.98 19.58
CA TYR A 181 -8.84 9.14 20.36
C TYR A 181 -9.63 10.36 19.87
N GLY A 182 -8.95 11.50 19.68
CA GLY A 182 -9.56 12.74 19.23
C GLY A 182 -10.30 12.59 17.90
N VAL A 183 -9.71 11.89 16.94
CA VAL A 183 -10.33 11.65 15.63
C VAL A 183 -11.55 10.72 15.75
N GLY A 184 -11.43 9.62 16.50
CA GLY A 184 -12.47 8.57 16.52
C GLY A 184 -13.58 8.72 17.56
N LYS A 185 -13.46 9.60 18.56
CA LYS A 185 -14.39 9.70 19.70
C LYS A 185 -15.86 10.01 19.37
N ALA A 186 -16.16 10.42 18.14
CA ALA A 186 -17.52 10.70 17.68
C ALA A 186 -18.20 9.50 16.99
N ALA A 187 -17.45 8.46 16.65
CA ALA A 187 -17.94 7.29 15.96
C ALA A 187 -18.72 6.34 16.89
N LEU A 188 -19.60 5.53 16.31
CA LEU A 188 -20.29 4.46 17.05
C LEU A 188 -19.33 3.34 17.45
N HIS A 189 -18.44 2.96 16.53
CA HIS A 189 -17.39 1.97 16.76
C HIS A 189 -16.12 2.71 17.19
N PRO A 190 -15.64 2.49 18.43
CA PRO A 190 -14.61 3.34 19.01
C PRO A 190 -13.24 3.15 18.33
N PRO A 191 -12.35 4.15 18.43
CA PRO A 191 -11.01 4.09 17.86
C PRO A 191 -10.11 3.09 18.62
N ALA A 192 -9.10 2.59 17.92
CA ALA A 192 -8.12 1.66 18.49
C ALA A 192 -6.73 1.85 17.86
N LEU A 193 -5.69 1.69 18.67
CA LEU A 193 -4.35 1.33 18.20
C LEU A 193 -4.22 -0.19 18.35
N ALA A 194 -3.87 -0.90 17.27
CA ALA A 194 -3.58 -2.32 17.33
C ALA A 194 -2.17 -2.61 16.82
N VAL A 195 -1.50 -3.62 17.38
CA VAL A 195 -0.12 -3.97 17.04
C VAL A 195 0.03 -5.48 16.91
N LEU A 196 0.57 -5.93 15.78
CA LEU A 196 1.12 -7.28 15.61
C LEU A 196 2.65 -7.19 15.66
N SER A 197 3.29 -8.08 16.43
CA SER A 197 4.73 -8.07 16.64
C SER A 197 5.33 -9.44 16.31
N HIS A 198 6.30 -9.44 15.40
CA HIS A 198 7.17 -10.57 15.11
C HIS A 198 8.57 -10.25 15.64
N THR A 199 9.07 -11.05 16.58
CA THR A 199 10.36 -10.83 17.24
C THR A 199 11.18 -12.13 17.25
N PRO A 200 11.82 -12.48 16.13
CA PRO A 200 12.56 -13.72 16.01
C PRO A 200 13.89 -13.64 16.77
N ASP A 201 14.41 -14.79 17.21
CA ASP A 201 15.74 -14.86 17.79
C ASP A 201 16.80 -14.44 16.76
N GLY A 202 17.76 -13.60 17.20
CA GLY A 202 18.85 -13.14 16.34
C GLY A 202 18.52 -11.92 15.47
N ALA A 203 17.34 -11.31 15.62
CA ALA A 203 17.02 -10.03 15.01
C ALA A 203 18.08 -8.97 15.34
N THR A 204 18.49 -8.20 14.33
CA THR A 204 19.53 -7.16 14.44
C THR A 204 18.99 -5.75 14.29
N GLN A 205 17.79 -5.61 13.73
CA GLN A 205 17.08 -4.35 13.56
C GLN A 205 15.64 -4.48 14.05
N THR A 206 15.05 -3.33 14.41
CA THR A 206 13.62 -3.22 14.71
C THR A 206 12.92 -2.33 13.70
N ILE A 207 11.96 -2.90 13.00
CA ILE A 207 11.23 -2.24 11.92
C ILE A 207 9.76 -2.10 12.33
N ALA A 208 9.20 -0.92 12.11
CA ALA A 208 7.77 -0.66 12.30
C ALA A 208 7.11 -0.20 11.00
N TRP A 209 6.02 -0.87 10.63
CA TRP A 209 5.11 -0.45 9.57
C TRP A 209 3.84 0.11 10.20
N VAL A 210 3.59 1.40 10.02
CA VAL A 210 2.47 2.13 10.61
C VAL A 210 1.43 2.44 9.55
N GLY A 211 0.20 1.97 9.71
CA GLY A 211 -0.85 2.12 8.71
C GLY A 211 -1.98 3.06 9.15
N LYS A 212 -2.34 4.04 8.30
CA LYS A 212 -3.58 4.83 8.47
C LYS A 212 -4.79 3.90 8.28
N GLY A 213 -5.61 3.77 9.32
CA GLY A 213 -6.79 2.92 9.36
C GLY A 213 -8.09 3.70 9.55
N ILE A 214 -8.30 4.77 8.78
CA ILE A 214 -9.57 5.51 8.84
C ILE A 214 -10.63 4.72 8.07
N VAL A 215 -11.50 4.00 8.78
CA VAL A 215 -12.46 3.07 8.17
C VAL A 215 -13.55 3.78 7.37
N TYR A 216 -13.83 5.04 7.71
CA TYR A 216 -14.58 5.98 6.90
C TYR A 216 -14.23 7.41 7.28
N ASP A 217 -14.13 8.27 6.27
CA ASP A 217 -13.80 9.68 6.45
C ASP A 217 -14.91 10.59 5.93
N THR A 218 -15.69 11.15 6.87
CA THR A 218 -16.70 12.17 6.55
C THR A 218 -16.07 13.56 6.40
N GLY A 219 -14.82 13.74 6.84
CA GLY A 219 -14.13 14.99 7.11
C GLY A 219 -14.41 15.59 8.49
N GLY A 220 -15.24 14.95 9.31
CA GLY A 220 -15.66 15.50 10.60
C GLY A 220 -16.46 16.79 10.42
N LEU A 221 -16.27 17.76 11.30
CA LEU A 221 -16.97 19.05 11.21
C LEU A 221 -16.51 19.91 10.01
N SER A 222 -15.29 19.68 9.52
CA SER A 222 -14.81 20.11 8.18
C SER A 222 -15.34 19.17 7.10
N ILE A 223 -16.67 19.03 7.04
CA ILE A 223 -17.35 17.98 6.28
C ILE A 223 -16.99 18.00 4.78
N LYS A 224 -16.73 16.81 4.23
CA LYS A 224 -16.50 16.64 2.79
C LYS A 224 -17.77 16.95 2.00
N GLY A 225 -17.59 17.54 0.82
CA GLY A 225 -18.66 17.79 -0.12
C GLY A 225 -19.28 16.50 -0.67
N LYS A 226 -20.49 16.65 -1.24
CA LYS A 226 -21.29 15.53 -1.80
C LYS A 226 -20.53 14.63 -2.77
N THR A 227 -19.58 15.17 -3.52
CA THR A 227 -18.81 14.44 -4.55
C THR A 227 -17.44 13.96 -4.08
N THR A 228 -16.93 14.47 -2.96
CA THR A 228 -15.62 14.10 -2.43
C THR A 228 -15.69 13.08 -1.31
N MET A 229 -16.85 12.92 -0.66
CA MET A 229 -17.09 11.88 0.35
C MET A 229 -17.27 10.46 -0.24
N PRO A 230 -17.95 10.24 -1.38
CA PRO A 230 -18.03 8.92 -1.98
C PRO A 230 -16.64 8.36 -2.30
N GLY A 231 -16.36 7.15 -1.81
CA GLY A 231 -15.05 6.51 -1.93
C GLY A 231 -14.21 6.55 -0.65
N MET A 232 -14.60 7.30 0.39
CA MET A 232 -13.85 7.39 1.65
C MET A 232 -13.86 6.13 2.52
N LYS A 233 -14.60 5.08 2.14
CA LYS A 233 -14.34 3.71 2.66
C LYS A 233 -12.92 3.21 2.37
N ARG A 234 -12.24 3.82 1.40
CA ARG A 234 -10.88 3.46 0.98
C ARG A 234 -9.82 4.05 1.92
N ASP A 235 -10.21 4.87 2.89
CA ASP A 235 -9.29 5.66 3.71
C ASP A 235 -8.55 4.86 4.80
N CYS A 236 -8.80 3.55 4.83
CA CYS A 236 -8.07 2.55 5.60
C CYS A 236 -7.02 1.79 4.75
N GLY A 237 -6.74 2.27 3.55
CA GLY A 237 -5.85 1.62 2.58
C GLY A 237 -4.43 1.39 3.09
N GLY A 238 -3.90 2.32 3.88
CA GLY A 238 -2.59 2.19 4.51
C GLY A 238 -2.52 1.02 5.50
N ALA A 239 -3.46 0.96 6.44
CA ALA A 239 -3.59 -0.15 7.38
C ALA A 239 -3.85 -1.50 6.67
N ALA A 240 -4.68 -1.51 5.63
CA ALA A 240 -4.97 -2.72 4.86
C ALA A 240 -3.73 -3.24 4.12
N ALA A 241 -2.92 -2.34 3.55
CA ALA A 241 -1.67 -2.67 2.90
C ALA A 241 -0.63 -3.22 3.90
N VAL A 242 -0.49 -2.58 5.06
CA VAL A 242 0.39 -3.05 6.14
C VAL A 242 -0.03 -4.44 6.61
N LEU A 243 -1.34 -4.71 6.82
CA LEU A 243 -1.83 -6.01 7.26
C LEU A 243 -1.51 -7.12 6.23
N GLY A 244 -1.80 -6.85 4.95
CA GLY A 244 -1.54 -7.79 3.86
C GLY A 244 -0.06 -8.06 3.65
N ALA A 245 0.78 -7.03 3.76
CA ALA A 245 2.24 -7.15 3.68
C ALA A 245 2.82 -7.92 4.86
N PHE A 246 2.41 -7.58 6.08
CA PHE A 246 2.90 -8.20 7.31
C PHE A 246 2.66 -9.70 7.27
N ARG A 247 1.42 -10.12 6.94
CA ARG A 247 1.07 -11.52 6.76
C ARG A 247 2.01 -12.25 5.80
N ALA A 248 2.25 -11.65 4.63
CA ALA A 248 3.10 -12.27 3.61
C ALA A 248 4.58 -12.29 4.03
N ALA A 249 5.08 -11.22 4.66
CA ALA A 249 6.45 -11.14 5.15
C ALA A 249 6.76 -12.21 6.21
N ILE A 250 5.90 -12.37 7.22
CA ILE A 250 6.13 -13.36 8.29
C ILE A 250 6.11 -14.78 7.72
N LYS A 251 5.21 -15.08 6.77
CA LYS A 251 5.17 -16.39 6.10
C LYS A 251 6.41 -16.69 5.25
N GLN A 252 7.15 -15.66 4.84
CA GLN A 252 8.40 -15.80 4.09
C GLN A 252 9.64 -15.69 5.00
N GLY A 253 9.52 -15.98 6.30
CA GLY A 253 10.67 -16.05 7.21
C GLY A 253 11.36 -14.70 7.35
N PHE A 254 10.63 -13.69 7.83
CA PHE A 254 11.22 -12.39 8.15
C PHE A 254 12.20 -12.52 9.32
N LYS A 255 13.42 -11.98 9.18
CA LYS A 255 14.58 -12.26 10.03
C LYS A 255 14.81 -11.24 11.14
N ASP A 256 14.30 -10.03 10.99
CA ASP A 256 14.42 -8.94 11.97
C ASP A 256 13.12 -8.73 12.75
N ASN A 257 13.14 -7.89 13.78
CA ASN A 257 11.91 -7.53 14.49
C ASN A 257 11.03 -6.72 13.53
N LEU A 258 9.77 -7.12 13.38
CA LEU A 258 8.80 -6.43 12.56
C LEU A 258 7.52 -6.20 13.36
N HIS A 259 7.12 -4.94 13.44
CA HIS A 259 5.87 -4.52 14.05
C HIS A 259 4.93 -3.93 13.00
N ALA A 260 3.69 -4.40 12.95
CA ALA A 260 2.63 -3.76 12.19
C ALA A 260 1.71 -3.00 13.16
N VAL A 261 1.71 -1.67 13.07
CA VAL A 261 0.92 -0.75 13.91
C VAL A 261 -0.26 -0.22 13.09
N PHE A 262 -1.47 -0.40 13.60
CA PHE A 262 -2.71 -0.01 12.94
C PHE A 262 -3.39 1.12 13.71
N CYS A 263 -3.49 2.29 13.08
CA CYS A 263 -4.13 3.47 13.67
C CYS A 263 -5.60 3.54 13.21
N LEU A 264 -6.49 2.88 13.94
CA LEU A 264 -7.89 2.67 13.56
C LEU A 264 -8.82 3.73 14.16
N ALA A 265 -9.59 4.40 13.30
CA ALA A 265 -10.67 5.31 13.72
C ALA A 265 -11.71 5.45 12.60
N GLU A 266 -12.89 5.96 12.93
CA GLU A 266 -13.82 6.51 11.95
C GLU A 266 -13.92 8.03 12.20
N ASN A 267 -13.72 8.85 11.17
CA ASN A 267 -13.83 10.31 11.30
C ASN A 267 -15.29 10.71 11.06
N SER A 268 -16.09 10.67 12.13
CA SER A 268 -17.54 10.86 12.09
C SER A 268 -17.96 12.26 12.56
N VAL A 269 -19.18 12.67 12.18
CA VAL A 269 -19.84 13.88 12.68
C VAL A 269 -20.76 13.51 13.85
N GLY A 270 -20.62 14.20 14.98
CA GLY A 270 -21.48 14.02 16.14
C GLY A 270 -21.23 15.07 17.22
N PRO A 271 -21.99 15.07 18.32
CA PRO A 271 -21.82 16.02 19.43
C PRO A 271 -20.41 15.99 20.06
N ASN A 272 -19.78 14.82 20.01
CA ASN A 272 -18.42 14.58 20.52
C ASN A 272 -17.34 14.79 19.46
N ALA A 273 -17.67 15.21 18.23
CA ALA A 273 -16.68 15.43 17.19
C ALA A 273 -15.67 16.50 17.60
N THR A 274 -14.42 16.25 17.23
CA THR A 274 -13.36 17.25 17.30
C THR A 274 -13.77 18.47 16.48
N ARG A 275 -13.49 19.64 17.02
CA ARG A 275 -13.81 20.93 16.41
C ARG A 275 -12.55 21.57 15.86
N PRO A 276 -12.66 22.35 14.77
CA PRO A 276 -11.70 23.43 14.57
C PRO A 276 -11.59 24.26 15.86
N ASP A 277 -10.36 24.64 16.21
CA ASP A 277 -9.94 25.32 17.45
C ASP A 277 -9.75 24.40 18.68
N ASP A 278 -10.16 23.12 18.65
CA ASP A 278 -9.78 22.18 19.71
C ASP A 278 -8.24 22.01 19.72
N ILE A 279 -7.63 21.87 20.90
CA ILE A 279 -6.21 21.55 21.05
C ILE A 279 -6.08 20.13 21.59
N HIS A 280 -5.40 19.26 20.84
CA HIS A 280 -5.14 17.88 21.23
C HIS A 280 -3.71 17.72 21.76
N LEU A 281 -3.55 17.01 22.88
CA LEU A 281 -2.25 16.52 23.32
C LEU A 281 -2.02 15.13 22.70
N LEU A 282 -1.06 15.02 21.78
CA LEU A 282 -0.73 13.77 21.10
C LEU A 282 0.22 12.91 21.94
N TYR A 283 0.38 11.64 21.56
CA TYR A 283 1.22 10.66 22.26
C TYR A 283 2.71 11.05 22.29
N SER A 284 3.14 11.84 21.31
CA SER A 284 4.46 12.49 21.30
C SER A 284 4.70 13.39 22.53
N GLY A 285 3.65 13.91 23.17
CA GLY A 285 3.69 14.97 24.18
C GLY A 285 3.48 16.38 23.60
N LYS A 286 3.39 16.52 22.27
CA LYS A 286 3.14 17.80 21.59
C LYS A 286 1.65 18.13 21.54
N THR A 287 1.35 19.41 21.61
CA THR A 287 0.01 19.99 21.47
C THR A 287 -0.27 20.40 20.03
N VAL A 288 -1.46 20.07 19.52
CA VAL A 288 -1.87 20.35 18.14
C VAL A 288 -3.22 21.07 18.14
N GLU A 289 -3.22 22.32 17.68
CA GLU A 289 -4.43 23.08 17.38
C GLU A 289 -5.06 22.56 16.09
N ILE A 290 -6.28 22.03 16.17
CA ILE A 290 -6.97 21.49 15.02
C ILE A 290 -7.58 22.66 14.24
N ASN A 291 -7.10 22.93 13.03
CA ASN A 291 -7.71 23.93 12.13
C ASN A 291 -8.47 23.29 10.97
N ASN A 292 -8.36 21.96 10.79
CA ASN A 292 -9.12 21.21 9.81
C ASN A 292 -9.33 19.76 10.27
N THR A 293 -10.58 19.34 10.52
CA THR A 293 -10.87 17.98 10.98
C THR A 293 -10.80 16.92 9.87
N ASP A 294 -10.66 17.34 8.61
CA ASP A 294 -10.40 16.50 7.42
C ASP A 294 -8.90 16.26 7.18
N ALA A 295 -8.05 16.76 8.10
CA ALA A 295 -6.63 16.44 8.16
C ALA A 295 -6.37 15.51 9.36
N GLU A 296 -7.19 14.46 9.48
CA GLU A 296 -7.23 13.51 10.58
C GLU A 296 -6.17 12.41 10.47
N GLY A 297 -5.89 11.93 9.25
CA GLY A 297 -4.97 10.81 9.03
C GLY A 297 -3.58 11.03 9.62
N ARG A 298 -3.07 12.26 9.54
CA ARG A 298 -1.77 12.62 10.10
C ARG A 298 -1.78 12.68 11.63
N LEU A 299 -2.92 12.96 12.27
CA LEU A 299 -3.07 12.94 13.72
C LEU A 299 -3.00 11.52 14.25
N VAL A 300 -3.70 10.59 13.60
CA VAL A 300 -3.69 9.18 14.01
C VAL A 300 -2.33 8.52 13.76
N LEU A 301 -1.67 8.88 12.65
CA LEU A 301 -0.32 8.40 12.33
C LEU A 301 0.74 9.00 13.25
N ALA A 302 0.64 10.27 13.61
CA ALA A 302 1.55 10.92 14.55
C ALA A 302 1.65 10.15 15.89
N ASP A 303 0.51 9.71 16.42
CA ASP A 303 0.46 8.84 17.58
C ASP A 303 1.09 7.47 17.30
N GLY A 304 0.78 6.87 16.15
CA GLY A 304 1.32 5.56 15.74
C GLY A 304 2.85 5.54 15.58
N VAL A 305 3.43 6.54 14.88
CA VAL A 305 4.89 6.64 14.72
C VAL A 305 5.58 7.00 16.03
N SER A 306 4.94 7.80 16.89
CA SER A 306 5.46 8.09 18.23
C SER A 306 5.51 6.83 19.09
N TYR A 307 4.48 6.00 19.03
CA TYR A 307 4.45 4.71 19.72
C TYR A 307 5.50 3.73 19.17
N ALA A 308 5.63 3.66 17.84
CA ALA A 308 6.68 2.87 17.21
C ALA A 308 8.09 3.29 17.64
N CYS A 309 8.33 4.60 17.78
CA CYS A 309 9.60 5.12 18.25
C CYS A 309 9.83 4.87 19.75
N LYS A 310 8.85 5.18 20.61
CA LYS A 310 9.04 5.21 22.07
C LYS A 310 8.90 3.85 22.73
N ASP A 311 7.92 3.05 22.31
CA ASP A 311 7.52 1.81 22.97
C ASP A 311 8.09 0.58 22.27
N LEU A 312 8.19 0.63 20.94
CA LEU A 312 8.72 -0.49 20.15
C LEU A 312 10.22 -0.36 19.88
N GLY A 313 10.81 0.82 20.10
CA GLY A 313 12.25 1.05 19.88
C GLY A 313 12.66 0.80 18.43
N ALA A 314 11.78 1.13 17.47
CA ALA A 314 12.05 0.91 16.06
C ALA A 314 13.26 1.73 15.58
N ASP A 315 14.13 1.14 14.77
CA ASP A 315 15.24 1.79 14.07
C ASP A 315 14.77 2.36 12.71
N ILE A 316 13.78 1.70 12.10
CA ILE A 316 13.16 2.08 10.83
C ILE A 316 11.66 2.17 11.02
N ILE A 317 11.08 3.34 10.77
CA ILE A 317 9.64 3.57 10.81
C ILE A 317 9.17 3.92 9.40
N LEU A 318 8.38 3.03 8.81
CA LEU A 318 7.66 3.32 7.57
C LEU A 318 6.18 3.52 7.89
N ASP A 319 5.63 4.67 7.56
CA ASP A 319 4.19 4.91 7.63
C ASP A 319 3.56 4.99 6.24
N MET A 320 2.37 4.40 6.09
CA MET A 320 1.64 4.32 4.83
C MET A 320 0.20 4.78 5.00
N ALA A 321 -0.25 5.66 4.12
CA ALA A 321 -1.52 6.35 4.29
C ALA A 321 -2.16 6.78 2.97
N THR A 322 -3.48 6.70 2.89
CA THR A 322 -4.27 7.44 1.91
C THR A 322 -4.44 8.87 2.44
N LEU A 323 -3.40 9.71 2.35
CA LEU A 323 -3.32 10.89 3.21
C LEU A 323 -3.87 12.15 2.57
N THR A 324 -3.48 12.46 1.33
CA THR A 324 -3.80 13.74 0.72
C THR A 324 -4.35 13.62 -0.69
N GLY A 325 -5.38 14.42 -1.01
CA GLY A 325 -5.79 14.61 -2.41
C GLY A 325 -4.68 15.24 -3.27
N ALA A 326 -3.76 15.98 -2.65
CA ALA A 326 -2.61 16.60 -3.31
C ALA A 326 -1.59 15.59 -3.83
N GLN A 327 -1.50 14.39 -3.26
CA GLN A 327 -0.62 13.33 -3.78
C GLN A 327 -0.95 13.01 -5.23
N GLY A 328 -2.25 12.89 -5.54
CA GLY A 328 -2.73 12.62 -6.90
C GLY A 328 -2.45 13.76 -7.89
N ILE A 329 -2.26 14.99 -7.41
CA ILE A 329 -1.83 16.13 -8.23
C ILE A 329 -0.32 16.07 -8.46
N ALA A 330 0.46 15.81 -7.40
CA ALA A 330 1.92 15.82 -7.43
C ALA A 330 2.53 14.63 -8.20
N THR A 331 2.03 13.42 -7.95
CA THR A 331 2.63 12.17 -8.46
C THR A 331 1.67 11.34 -9.31
N GLY A 332 0.40 11.75 -9.40
CA GLY A 332 -0.59 11.09 -10.25
C GLY A 332 -1.26 9.87 -9.62
N LYS A 333 -1.96 9.09 -10.44
CA LYS A 333 -2.82 7.98 -9.99
C LYS A 333 -2.10 6.65 -9.79
N TYR A 334 -0.90 6.50 -10.33
CA TYR A 334 -0.19 5.21 -10.37
C TYR A 334 1.04 5.20 -9.47
N HIS A 335 1.59 6.36 -9.14
CA HIS A 335 2.76 6.51 -8.29
C HIS A 335 2.31 6.97 -6.91
N ALA A 336 2.69 6.22 -5.88
CA ALA A 336 2.67 6.74 -4.53
C ALA A 336 3.72 7.84 -4.37
N ALA A 337 3.46 8.78 -3.48
CA ALA A 337 4.42 9.78 -3.10
C ALA A 337 5.24 9.26 -1.91
N VAL A 338 6.58 9.26 -2.03
CA VAL A 338 7.47 9.00 -0.90
C VAL A 338 8.07 10.29 -0.37
N LEU A 339 8.16 10.41 0.95
CA LEU A 339 8.85 11.47 1.66
C LEU A 339 9.68 10.83 2.77
N THR A 340 10.97 11.10 2.84
CA THR A 340 11.84 10.43 3.82
C THR A 340 13.02 11.31 4.23
N ASN A 341 13.54 11.08 5.43
CA ASN A 341 14.77 11.71 5.92
C ASN A 341 16.05 11.07 5.35
N SER A 342 15.96 10.05 4.49
CA SER A 342 17.10 9.33 3.94
C SER A 342 17.05 9.21 2.42
N ALA A 343 18.05 9.78 1.74
CA ALA A 343 18.20 9.70 0.29
C ALA A 343 18.37 8.24 -0.21
N GLU A 344 19.00 7.37 0.60
CA GLU A 344 19.13 5.95 0.28
C GLU A 344 17.75 5.27 0.25
N TRP A 345 16.92 5.51 1.26
CA TRP A 345 15.58 4.93 1.34
C TRP A 345 14.61 5.52 0.32
N GLU A 346 14.79 6.79 -0.06
CA GLU A 346 14.07 7.40 -1.17
C GLU A 346 14.33 6.64 -2.48
N ALA A 347 15.62 6.47 -2.83
CA ALA A 347 16.03 5.73 -4.00
C ALA A 347 15.58 4.26 -3.95
N ALA A 348 15.66 3.64 -2.76
CA ALA A 348 15.19 2.28 -2.54
C ALA A 348 13.69 2.14 -2.82
N CYS A 349 12.85 3.06 -2.33
CA CYS A 349 11.40 3.03 -2.59
C CYS A 349 11.08 3.12 -4.08
N VAL A 350 11.75 4.01 -4.82
CA VAL A 350 11.56 4.13 -6.28
C VAL A 350 12.00 2.85 -7.00
N LYS A 351 13.16 2.29 -6.65
CA LYS A 351 13.68 1.04 -7.22
C LYS A 351 12.75 -0.14 -6.90
N ALA A 352 12.30 -0.29 -5.66
CA ALA A 352 11.33 -1.32 -5.24
C ALA A 352 10.01 -1.19 -6.00
N GLY A 353 9.46 0.03 -6.11
CA GLY A 353 8.22 0.27 -6.83
C GLY A 353 8.32 -0.11 -8.32
N ARG A 354 9.44 0.19 -8.97
CA ARG A 354 9.72 -0.28 -10.34
C ARG A 354 9.82 -1.80 -10.43
N LYS A 355 10.42 -2.47 -9.45
CA LYS A 355 10.59 -3.94 -9.43
C LYS A 355 9.30 -4.70 -9.12
N CYS A 356 8.41 -4.17 -8.29
CA CYS A 356 7.16 -4.85 -7.88
C CYS A 356 5.89 -4.37 -8.60
N GLY A 357 5.95 -3.23 -9.28
CA GLY A 357 4.81 -2.62 -9.98
C GLY A 357 3.92 -1.72 -9.13
N ASP A 358 4.16 -1.60 -7.82
CA ASP A 358 3.57 -0.56 -6.97
C ASP A 358 4.47 0.69 -7.01
N LEU A 359 4.30 1.50 -8.06
CA LEU A 359 5.21 2.58 -8.40
C LEU A 359 5.27 3.68 -7.32
N VAL A 360 6.43 4.29 -7.18
CA VAL A 360 6.71 5.35 -6.19
C VAL A 360 7.49 6.48 -6.85
N HIS A 361 7.23 7.73 -6.46
CA HIS A 361 7.98 8.91 -6.86
C HIS A 361 8.21 9.84 -5.66
N PRO A 362 9.40 10.44 -5.52
CA PRO A 362 9.73 11.29 -4.37
C PRO A 362 8.99 12.63 -4.38
N LEU A 363 8.69 13.10 -3.18
CA LEU A 363 8.31 14.47 -2.84
C LEU A 363 9.52 15.23 -2.30
N VAL A 364 9.39 16.54 -2.17
CA VAL A 364 10.46 17.38 -1.60
C VAL A 364 10.49 17.21 -0.08
N TYR A 365 11.59 16.67 0.47
CA TYR A 365 11.91 16.67 1.90
C TYR A 365 12.72 17.92 2.25
N CYS A 366 12.07 18.88 2.91
CA CYS A 366 12.70 20.14 3.34
C CYS A 366 11.97 20.70 4.58
N PRO A 367 12.15 20.09 5.76
CA PRO A 367 11.48 20.51 7.00
C PRO A 367 11.62 22.01 7.29
N GLU A 368 12.79 22.58 7.04
CA GLU A 368 13.13 23.98 7.31
C GLU A 368 12.37 25.00 6.44
N LEU A 369 11.85 24.60 5.28
CA LEU A 369 11.03 25.46 4.40
C LEU A 369 9.53 25.18 4.52
N HIS A 370 9.15 23.96 4.88
CA HIS A 370 7.75 23.52 4.81
C HIS A 370 7.09 23.43 6.19
N PHE A 371 7.83 23.24 7.29
CA PHE A 371 7.21 23.02 8.60
C PHE A 371 6.61 24.30 9.21
N SER A 372 7.07 25.49 8.78
CA SER A 372 6.48 26.77 9.19
C SER A 372 5.00 26.91 8.81
N GLU A 373 4.52 26.12 7.84
CA GLU A 373 3.10 26.05 7.47
C GLU A 373 2.17 25.63 8.62
N PHE A 374 2.71 25.01 9.67
CA PHE A 374 1.96 24.55 10.83
C PHE A 374 2.05 25.47 12.04
N THR A 375 2.49 26.72 11.87
CA THR A 375 2.62 27.66 13.00
C THR A 375 1.27 27.86 13.72
N SER A 376 1.27 27.68 15.04
CA SER A 376 0.17 28.01 15.94
C SER A 376 0.60 29.12 16.91
N ALA A 377 -0.36 29.93 17.35
CA ALA A 377 -0.14 30.93 18.40
C ALA A 377 -0.38 30.37 19.81
N VAL A 378 -1.00 29.20 19.94
CA VAL A 378 -1.55 28.67 21.20
C VAL A 378 -1.21 27.20 21.47
N ALA A 379 -0.62 26.51 20.50
CA ALA A 379 -0.15 25.13 20.59
C ALA A 379 1.23 25.00 19.93
N ASP A 380 1.85 23.82 20.02
CA ASP A 380 3.15 23.58 19.36
C ASP A 380 3.02 23.64 17.83
N MET A 381 1.85 23.26 17.28
CA MET A 381 1.58 23.32 15.85
C MET A 381 0.07 23.26 15.52
N LYS A 382 -0.29 23.55 14.27
CA LYS A 382 -1.59 23.24 13.66
C LYS A 382 -1.55 21.93 12.88
N ASN A 383 -2.69 21.32 12.60
CA ASN A 383 -2.74 20.08 11.82
C ASN A 383 -2.84 20.28 10.30
N SER A 384 -3.32 21.42 9.80
CA SER A 384 -3.37 21.74 8.37
C SER A 384 -2.54 22.97 8.03
N VAL A 385 -1.92 22.94 6.85
CA VAL A 385 -1.09 24.01 6.29
C VAL A 385 -1.85 25.32 6.16
N ALA A 386 -1.13 26.43 6.29
CA ALA A 386 -1.65 27.77 6.05
C ALA A 386 -1.81 28.04 4.55
N ASP A 387 -0.80 27.69 3.76
CA ASP A 387 -0.82 27.77 2.29
C ASP A 387 -0.93 26.36 1.66
N ARG A 388 -2.00 26.14 0.89
CA ARG A 388 -2.25 24.86 0.21
C ARG A 388 -1.47 24.71 -1.10
N ASP A 389 -0.85 25.78 -1.59
CA ASP A 389 -0.02 25.76 -2.80
C ASP A 389 1.45 25.44 -2.48
N ASN A 390 1.83 25.39 -1.20
CA ASN A 390 3.19 25.11 -0.74
C ASN A 390 3.38 23.63 -0.35
N SER A 391 3.50 22.75 -1.35
CA SER A 391 3.82 21.31 -1.18
C SER A 391 2.97 20.57 -0.12
N PRO A 392 1.63 20.63 -0.16
CA PRO A 392 0.75 20.12 0.90
C PRO A 392 0.93 18.63 1.24
N SER A 393 1.35 17.77 0.29
CA SER A 393 1.67 16.37 0.56
C SER A 393 2.98 16.21 1.34
N SER A 394 4.02 16.99 1.01
CA SER A 394 5.26 17.02 1.80
C SER A 394 4.96 17.50 3.22
N CYS A 395 4.22 18.59 3.37
CA CYS A 395 3.84 19.12 4.67
C CYS A 395 3.06 18.08 5.50
N ALA A 396 2.14 17.34 4.88
CA ALA A 396 1.38 16.30 5.57
C ALA A 396 2.26 15.19 6.15
N GLY A 397 3.28 14.74 5.41
CA GLY A 397 4.29 13.82 5.94
C GLY A 397 5.13 14.47 7.03
N LEU A 398 5.61 15.71 6.83
CA LEU A 398 6.42 16.42 7.82
C LEU A 398 5.70 16.64 9.15
N PHE A 399 4.37 16.82 9.13
CA PHE A 399 3.56 16.82 10.35
C PHE A 399 3.80 15.53 11.14
N ILE A 400 3.70 14.36 10.49
CA ILE A 400 3.91 13.04 11.12
C ILE A 400 5.35 12.92 11.65
N ALA A 401 6.35 13.23 10.83
CA ALA A 401 7.76 13.20 11.24
C ALA A 401 8.06 14.12 12.43
N SER A 402 7.37 15.26 12.55
CA SER A 402 7.61 16.15 13.67
C SER A 402 7.31 15.49 15.03
N HIS A 403 6.46 14.45 15.07
CA HIS A 403 6.10 13.75 16.31
C HIS A 403 7.13 12.69 16.76
N ILE A 404 8.05 12.28 15.87
CA ILE A 404 9.27 11.53 16.23
C ILE A 404 10.48 12.44 16.42
N GLY A 405 10.48 13.63 15.78
CA GLY A 405 11.58 14.59 15.78
C GLY A 405 12.39 14.54 14.49
N PHE A 406 12.71 15.71 13.91
CA PHE A 406 13.48 15.78 12.66
C PHE A 406 14.97 15.42 12.84
N ASP A 407 15.45 15.44 14.08
CA ASP A 407 16.78 15.03 14.52
C ASP A 407 16.84 13.57 14.99
N TRP A 408 15.74 12.83 14.89
CA TRP A 408 15.70 11.41 15.25
C TRP A 408 16.69 10.62 14.37
N PRO A 409 17.59 9.81 14.96
CA PRO A 409 18.70 9.18 14.23
C PRO A 409 18.28 7.98 13.37
N GLY A 410 17.06 7.49 13.52
CA GLY A 410 16.54 6.37 12.74
C GLY A 410 16.10 6.78 11.33
N VAL A 411 15.64 5.80 10.57
CA VAL A 411 15.12 6.01 9.21
C VAL A 411 13.61 6.15 9.25
N TRP A 412 13.10 7.25 8.72
CA TRP A 412 11.66 7.47 8.58
C TRP A 412 11.27 7.56 7.11
N VAL A 413 10.25 6.79 6.71
CA VAL A 413 9.71 6.75 5.35
C VAL A 413 8.19 6.93 5.39
N HIS A 414 7.70 8.02 4.83
CA HIS A 414 6.27 8.25 4.64
C HIS A 414 5.86 7.92 3.19
N LEU A 415 4.79 7.14 3.05
CA LEU A 415 4.18 6.80 1.77
C LEU A 415 2.73 7.29 1.70
N ASP A 416 2.47 8.31 0.89
CA ASP A 416 1.11 8.72 0.53
C ASP A 416 0.64 7.94 -0.70
N ILE A 417 -0.38 7.11 -0.49
CA ILE A 417 -0.95 6.16 -1.45
C ILE A 417 -2.40 6.50 -1.83
N ALA A 418 -2.85 7.74 -1.58
CA ALA A 418 -4.24 8.16 -1.76
C ALA A 418 -4.86 7.80 -3.12
N ALA A 419 -4.18 8.12 -4.22
CA ALA A 419 -4.66 7.82 -5.57
C ALA A 419 -4.34 6.37 -6.02
N PRO A 420 -3.14 5.80 -5.77
CA PRO A 420 -2.81 4.43 -6.16
C PRO A 420 -3.64 3.32 -5.51
N VAL A 421 -4.27 3.59 -4.35
CA VAL A 421 -5.08 2.59 -3.61
C VAL A 421 -6.29 2.08 -4.41
N HIS A 422 -6.73 2.81 -5.46
CA HIS A 422 -7.87 2.42 -6.27
C HIS A 422 -7.68 2.69 -7.78
N ALA A 423 -8.36 1.89 -8.60
CA ALA A 423 -8.43 2.07 -10.04
C ALA A 423 -9.89 1.96 -10.49
N GLY A 424 -10.47 3.09 -10.88
CA GLY A 424 -11.93 3.21 -11.06
C GLY A 424 -12.64 2.93 -9.73
N GLU A 425 -13.63 2.05 -9.77
CA GLU A 425 -14.47 1.70 -8.61
C GLU A 425 -13.92 0.58 -7.71
N ARG A 426 -12.68 0.14 -7.94
CA ARG A 426 -12.09 -1.02 -7.26
C ARG A 426 -10.76 -0.69 -6.60
N ALA A 427 -10.58 -1.19 -5.39
CA ALA A 427 -9.30 -1.21 -4.71
C ALA A 427 -8.26 -1.97 -5.53
N THR A 428 -7.01 -1.52 -5.44
CA THR A 428 -5.87 -2.16 -6.09
C THR A 428 -5.13 -3.11 -5.17
N GLY A 429 -5.21 -2.94 -3.84
CA GLY A 429 -4.33 -3.62 -2.89
C GLY A 429 -2.89 -3.11 -2.97
N PHE A 430 -2.70 -1.85 -3.39
CA PHE A 430 -1.39 -1.18 -3.46
C PHE A 430 -0.68 -1.20 -2.10
N GLY A 431 0.63 -1.31 -2.10
CA GLY A 431 1.48 -1.21 -0.91
C GLY A 431 1.98 -2.57 -0.42
N VAL A 432 1.20 -3.63 -0.62
CA VAL A 432 1.59 -4.99 -0.22
C VAL A 432 2.84 -5.46 -0.97
N ALA A 433 2.85 -5.33 -2.29
CA ALA A 433 3.98 -5.74 -3.11
C ALA A 433 5.20 -4.83 -2.87
N LEU A 434 4.96 -3.54 -2.61
CA LEU A 434 6.01 -2.57 -2.31
C LEU A 434 6.75 -2.91 -1.02
N LEU A 435 6.04 -3.18 0.08
CA LEU A 435 6.66 -3.52 1.37
C LEU A 435 7.45 -4.82 1.29
N LEU A 436 6.89 -5.84 0.63
CA LEU A 436 7.57 -7.12 0.40
C LEU A 436 8.86 -6.96 -0.43
N ALA A 437 8.84 -6.11 -1.45
CA ALA A 437 10.04 -5.83 -2.24
C ALA A 437 11.04 -4.98 -1.43
N LEU A 438 10.60 -3.87 -0.85
CA LEU A 438 11.46 -2.94 -0.13
C LEU A 438 12.24 -3.63 1.00
N PHE A 439 11.56 -4.46 1.80
CA PHE A 439 12.17 -5.20 2.91
C PHE A 439 12.53 -6.65 2.56
N GLY A 440 12.56 -7.01 1.27
CA GLY A 440 12.80 -8.39 0.84
C GLY A 440 14.15 -8.97 1.30
N ARG A 441 15.15 -8.14 1.58
CA ARG A 441 16.43 -8.56 2.17
C ARG A 441 16.31 -9.14 3.58
N ALA A 442 15.33 -8.69 4.34
CA ALA A 442 15.04 -9.22 5.67
C ALA A 442 14.27 -10.55 5.61
N SER A 443 14.02 -11.12 4.43
CA SER A 443 13.35 -12.42 4.25
C SER A 443 14.35 -13.53 3.93
N GLU A 444 13.99 -14.77 4.27
CA GLU A 444 14.67 -15.99 3.80
C GLU A 444 14.40 -16.30 2.32
N ASP A 445 13.44 -15.62 1.70
CA ASP A 445 12.94 -15.94 0.36
C ASP A 445 13.84 -15.40 -0.77
N PRO A 446 14.34 -16.26 -1.68
CA PRO A 446 15.20 -15.82 -2.78
C PRO A 446 14.54 -14.85 -3.76
N LEU A 447 13.23 -14.98 -4.02
CA LEU A 447 12.50 -14.09 -4.92
C LEU A 447 12.39 -12.68 -4.31
N LEU A 448 12.04 -12.58 -3.02
CA LEU A 448 11.98 -11.29 -2.34
C LEU A 448 13.36 -10.62 -2.26
N ASN A 449 14.41 -11.41 -2.02
CA ASN A 449 15.80 -10.95 -2.08
C ASN A 449 16.18 -10.38 -3.45
N LEU A 450 15.74 -11.02 -4.55
CA LEU A 450 15.99 -10.55 -5.92
C LEU A 450 15.30 -9.21 -6.22
N VAL A 451 14.05 -9.05 -5.78
CA VAL A 451 13.28 -7.83 -6.04
C VAL A 451 13.58 -6.69 -5.05
N SER A 452 14.39 -6.94 -4.03
CA SER A 452 14.75 -5.92 -3.06
C SER A 452 15.76 -4.90 -3.64
N PRO A 453 15.62 -3.61 -3.31
CA PRO A 453 16.53 -2.57 -3.80
C PRO A 453 17.76 -2.37 -2.90
N LEU A 454 17.70 -2.76 -1.62
CA LEU A 454 18.77 -2.56 -0.63
C LEU A 454 19.81 -3.68 -0.73
N GLY A 455 21.09 -3.35 -0.55
CA GLY A 455 22.20 -4.32 -0.50
C GLY A 455 22.70 -4.87 -1.85
N CYS A 456 22.43 -4.21 -2.98
CA CYS A 456 23.12 -4.53 -4.23
C CYS A 456 24.44 -3.73 -4.32
N GLU A 457 25.59 -4.38 -4.10
CA GLU A 457 26.94 -3.84 -4.41
C GLU A 457 27.24 -3.75 -5.92
N VAL A 458 26.22 -3.88 -6.76
CA VAL A 458 26.39 -3.69 -8.21
C VAL A 458 25.25 -2.79 -8.65
N ASP A 459 25.50 -1.48 -8.64
CA ASP A 459 25.03 -0.68 -9.76
C ASP A 459 25.74 -1.26 -10.99
N VAL A 460 25.18 -2.36 -11.52
CA VAL A 460 25.25 -2.55 -12.96
C VAL A 460 24.59 -1.28 -13.43
N GLU A 461 25.38 -0.39 -14.02
CA GLU A 461 24.84 0.71 -14.82
C GLU A 461 23.57 0.13 -15.45
N GLU A 462 22.41 0.76 -15.26
CA GLU A 462 21.28 0.55 -16.17
C GLU A 462 21.80 1.06 -17.53
N GLY A 463 22.77 0.34 -18.10
CA GLY A 463 23.19 0.44 -19.46
C GLY A 463 21.90 0.31 -20.20
N ASP A 464 21.75 1.20 -21.15
CA ASP A 464 20.79 1.13 -22.21
C ASP A 464 21.01 -0.22 -22.91
N MET A 465 20.59 -1.32 -22.27
CA MET A 465 20.38 -2.61 -22.88
C MET A 465 19.23 -2.30 -23.81
N GLY A 466 19.59 -1.87 -25.02
CA GLY A 466 18.67 -1.62 -26.10
C GLY A 466 17.79 -2.85 -26.19
N ARG A 467 16.60 -2.76 -25.58
CA ARG A 467 15.66 -3.86 -25.55
C ARG A 467 15.26 -4.04 -27.00
N ASP A 468 15.77 -5.11 -27.58
CA ASP A 468 15.57 -5.42 -28.98
C ASP A 468 14.07 -5.37 -29.24
N SER A 469 13.63 -4.39 -30.04
CA SER A 469 12.21 -4.03 -30.24
C SER A 469 11.40 -5.15 -30.91
N LYS A 470 12.02 -6.31 -31.12
CA LYS A 470 11.48 -7.53 -31.70
C LYS A 470 10.96 -8.53 -30.65
N ARG A 471 11.34 -8.44 -29.37
CA ARG A 471 10.83 -9.37 -28.33
C ARG A 471 9.46 -8.90 -27.81
N ARG A 472 8.42 -9.69 -28.09
CA ARG A 472 7.04 -9.42 -27.65
C ARG A 472 6.77 -10.16 -26.35
N ARG A 473 6.21 -9.46 -25.36
CA ARG A 473 5.74 -10.05 -24.10
C ARG A 473 4.25 -10.31 -24.20
N LEU A 474 3.85 -11.52 -23.80
CA LEU A 474 2.51 -12.05 -24.06
C LEU A 474 1.83 -12.49 -22.76
N VAL A 475 0.51 -12.28 -22.69
CA VAL A 475 -0.38 -12.69 -21.59
C VAL A 475 -1.61 -13.37 -22.16
#